data_AF-A0A645ESD7-F1
#
_entry.id   AF-A0A645ESD7-F1
#
_cell.length_a   1.000
_cell.length_b   1.000
_cell.length_c   1.000
_cell.angle_alpha   90.00
_cell.angle_beta   90.00
_cell.angle_gamma   90.00
#
_symmetry.space_group_name_H-M   'P 1'
#
loop_
_entity.id
_entity.type
_entity.pdbx_description
1 polymer ?
#
loop_
_entity_poly.entity_id
_entity_poly.type
_entity_poly.pdbx_seq_one_letter_code
_entity_poly.pdbx_strand_id
1 'polypeptide(L)'
;MKLVLVDPKKVELSLYQKIEKHFLAKLPDAEDAIITDTQKVVYTLRSLCIEMDGRYDLLKLAKVRNIKEYNEKFLSRRLNPLKGHRFLPFIVVVIDEFADLLMTAGREVEEPIARLAQLARAIGIHLVIATQRPTTNIITGLIKANFPARVAFRVISNIDSRTILDTTGANQLVGRGDMLISTGGDLTRVQCAFVDTHEIERITDHIGNQQGYPSAHYLPEYTGEDGDAGGIGEVDLGKRDKMFEEAARLIVQYQQGSTSLIQRRMNLGYNRAGRIMDQLEAAGIVGPSEGSKARQVLVTDFNTLDRILASLN
;
A
#
# COMPACT_ATOMS: atom_id res chain seq x y z
N MET A 1 7.75 -3.09 -12.52
CA MET A 1 7.65 -3.62 -11.15
C MET A 1 7.61 -2.45 -10.18
N LYS A 2 6.99 -2.60 -9.02
CA LYS A 2 6.96 -1.64 -7.92
C LYS A 2 7.20 -2.35 -6.58
N LEU A 3 7.72 -1.64 -5.59
CA LEU A 3 8.11 -2.14 -4.27
C LEU A 3 7.34 -1.39 -3.18
N VAL A 4 6.78 -2.13 -2.23
CA VAL A 4 6.28 -1.59 -0.97
C VAL A 4 7.24 -2.04 0.12
N LEU A 5 7.88 -1.09 0.81
CA LEU A 5 8.92 -1.37 1.79
C LEU A 5 8.43 -0.99 3.19
N VAL A 6 8.50 -1.95 4.11
CA VAL A 6 8.16 -1.75 5.53
C VAL A 6 9.41 -1.98 6.35
N ASP A 7 9.84 -0.95 7.08
CA ASP A 7 11.02 -0.94 7.94
C ASP A 7 10.67 -0.26 9.27
N PRO A 8 10.16 -1.03 10.26
CA PRO A 8 9.74 -0.46 11.54
C PRO A 8 10.91 0.13 12.35
N LYS A 9 12.17 -0.24 12.03
CA LYS A 9 13.36 0.21 12.78
C LYS A 9 14.11 1.35 12.09
N LYS A 10 13.80 1.66 10.82
CA LYS A 10 14.45 2.70 9.99
C LYS A 10 15.94 2.48 9.74
N VAL A 11 16.41 1.24 9.79
CA VAL A 11 17.84 0.91 9.67
C VAL A 11 18.15 0.32 8.31
N GLU A 12 17.42 -0.72 7.91
CA GLU A 12 17.84 -1.61 6.84
C GLU A 12 17.45 -1.11 5.44
N LEU A 13 16.32 -0.41 5.31
CA LEU A 13 15.76 -0.07 3.99
C LEU A 13 15.87 1.42 3.62
N SER A 14 16.37 2.27 4.51
CA SER A 14 16.45 3.73 4.31
C SER A 14 17.17 4.15 3.02
N LEU A 15 18.24 3.43 2.63
CA LEU A 15 19.01 3.69 1.40
C LEU A 15 18.18 3.56 0.10
N TYR A 16 17.07 2.83 0.14
CA TYR A 16 16.17 2.66 -1.01
C TYR A 16 15.25 3.86 -1.23
N GLN A 17 15.23 4.86 -0.35
CA GLN A 17 14.46 6.09 -0.58
C GLN A 17 14.88 6.80 -1.87
N LYS A 18 16.16 6.68 -2.27
CA LYS A 18 16.71 7.25 -3.50
C LYS A 18 16.02 6.74 -4.78
N ILE A 19 15.39 5.56 -4.73
CA ILE A 19 14.69 4.95 -5.87
C ILE A 19 13.15 5.12 -5.83
N GLU A 20 12.66 6.04 -4.98
CA GLU A 20 11.23 6.31 -4.77
C GLU A 20 10.47 6.51 -6.08
N LYS A 21 10.99 7.40 -6.93
CA LYS A 21 10.35 7.80 -8.19
C LYS A 21 10.43 6.75 -9.29
N HIS A 22 11.12 5.63 -9.07
CA HIS A 22 11.33 4.60 -10.09
C HIS A 22 10.58 3.33 -9.72
N PHE A 23 10.79 2.86 -8.49
CA PHE A 23 10.34 1.55 -8.06
C PHE A 23 9.39 1.59 -6.87
N LEU A 24 9.41 2.59 -5.99
CA LEU A 24 8.57 2.51 -4.79
C LEU A 24 7.09 2.78 -5.08
N ALA A 25 6.24 2.18 -4.24
CA ALA A 25 4.81 2.42 -4.18
C ALA A 25 4.41 2.85 -2.77
N LYS A 26 3.52 3.85 -2.68
CA LYS A 26 3.06 4.40 -1.39
C LYS A 26 1.59 4.82 -1.45
N LEU A 27 0.98 4.99 -0.27
CA LEU A 27 -0.33 5.61 -0.17
C LEU A 27 -0.24 7.11 -0.58
N PRO A 28 -1.27 7.69 -1.20
CA PRO A 28 -1.23 9.09 -1.67
C PRO A 28 -0.92 10.13 -0.59
N ASP A 29 -1.39 9.88 0.64
CA ASP A 29 -1.23 10.72 1.83
C ASP A 29 0.04 10.40 2.63
N ALA A 30 0.85 9.44 2.20
CA ALA A 30 2.11 9.12 2.85
C ALA A 30 3.21 10.10 2.43
N GLU A 31 3.79 10.79 3.42
CA GLU A 31 4.98 11.63 3.24
C GLU A 31 6.13 10.80 2.67
N ASP A 32 6.52 9.74 3.39
CA ASP A 32 7.58 8.81 2.99
C ASP A 32 7.07 7.57 2.27
N ALA A 33 7.86 7.05 1.33
CA ALA A 33 7.57 5.81 0.62
C ALA A 33 7.95 4.54 1.40
N ILE A 34 8.87 4.65 2.36
CA ILE A 34 9.24 3.55 3.26
C ILE A 34 8.39 3.69 4.51
N ILE A 35 7.65 2.63 4.83
CA ILE A 35 6.65 2.67 5.89
C ILE A 35 7.29 2.21 7.19
N THR A 36 7.24 3.07 8.20
CA THR A 36 7.86 2.82 9.51
C THR A 36 6.82 2.70 10.62
N ASP A 37 5.65 3.30 10.43
CA ASP A 37 4.57 3.32 11.42
C ASP A 37 3.61 2.15 11.21
N THR A 38 3.30 1.42 12.29
CA THR A 38 2.47 0.21 12.24
C THR A 38 1.06 0.48 11.71
N GLN A 39 0.43 1.60 12.06
CA GLN A 39 -0.91 1.94 11.56
C GLN A 39 -0.88 2.18 10.05
N LYS A 40 0.13 2.91 9.56
CA LYS A 40 0.35 3.07 8.11
C LYS A 40 0.59 1.74 7.40
N VAL A 41 1.23 0.76 8.05
CA VAL A 41 1.39 -0.60 7.48
C VAL A 41 0.04 -1.29 7.33
N VAL A 42 -0.82 -1.25 8.35
CA VAL A 42 -2.18 -1.81 8.28
C VAL A 42 -2.95 -1.20 7.12
N TYR A 43 -2.93 0.13 6.98
CA TYR A 43 -3.60 0.82 5.88
C TYR A 43 -3.04 0.44 4.52
N THR A 44 -1.72 0.29 4.41
CA THR A 44 -1.07 -0.13 3.17
C THR A 44 -1.45 -1.56 2.80
N LEU A 45 -1.49 -2.49 3.75
CA LEU A 45 -1.91 -3.87 3.50
C LEU A 45 -3.38 -3.96 3.06
N ARG A 46 -4.26 -3.16 3.67
CA ARG A 46 -5.67 -3.05 3.26
C ARG A 46 -5.82 -2.40 1.87
N SER A 47 -5.01 -1.39 1.56
CA SER A 47 -4.92 -0.81 0.22
C SER A 47 -4.45 -1.82 -0.83
N LEU A 48 -3.47 -2.67 -0.51
CA LEU A 48 -3.02 -3.75 -1.37
C LEU A 48 -4.12 -4.80 -1.61
N CYS A 49 -4.95 -5.07 -0.60
CA CYS A 49 -6.16 -5.89 -0.75
C CYS A 49 -7.15 -5.27 -1.76
N ILE A 50 -7.35 -3.94 -1.74
CA ILE A 50 -8.18 -3.23 -2.73
C ILE A 50 -7.57 -3.32 -4.13
N GLU A 51 -6.26 -3.11 -4.26
CA GLU A 51 -5.56 -3.25 -5.56
C GLU A 51 -5.66 -4.69 -6.09
N MET A 52 -5.56 -5.69 -5.21
CA MET A 52 -5.73 -7.11 -5.57
C MET A 52 -7.12 -7.36 -6.18
N ASP A 53 -8.18 -6.88 -5.52
CA ASP A 53 -9.56 -7.04 -5.98
C ASP A 53 -9.80 -6.30 -7.31
N GLY A 54 -9.33 -5.05 -7.41
CA GLY A 54 -9.42 -4.26 -8.64
C GLY A 54 -8.68 -4.90 -9.82
N ARG A 55 -7.55 -5.57 -9.57
CA ARG A 55 -6.84 -6.34 -10.60
C ARG A 55 -7.65 -7.56 -11.04
N TYR A 56 -8.28 -8.28 -10.12
CA TYR A 56 -9.14 -9.41 -10.46
C TYR A 56 -10.30 -8.98 -11.38
N ASP A 57 -10.93 -7.85 -11.10
CA ASP A 57 -11.97 -7.29 -11.96
C ASP A 57 -11.45 -6.96 -13.37
N LEU A 58 -10.28 -6.34 -13.47
CA LEU A 58 -9.64 -6.05 -14.76
C LEU A 58 -9.30 -7.33 -15.55
N LEU A 59 -8.79 -8.37 -14.87
CA LEU A 59 -8.50 -9.67 -15.49
C LEU A 59 -9.79 -10.34 -15.99
N LYS A 60 -10.87 -10.28 -15.20
CA LYS A 60 -12.19 -10.80 -15.57
C LYS A 60 -12.76 -10.08 -16.80
N LEU A 61 -12.70 -8.75 -16.82
CA LEU A 61 -13.12 -7.93 -17.96
C LEU A 61 -12.29 -8.23 -19.22
N ALA A 62 -10.98 -8.44 -19.06
CA ALA A 62 -10.07 -8.81 -20.14
C ALA A 62 -10.15 -10.29 -20.56
N LYS A 63 -10.91 -11.12 -19.84
CA LYS A 63 -11.02 -12.58 -20.02
C LYS A 63 -9.66 -13.27 -20.08
N VAL A 64 -8.84 -13.06 -19.05
CA VAL A 64 -7.51 -13.66 -18.88
C VAL A 64 -7.33 -14.18 -17.46
N ARG A 65 -6.37 -15.10 -17.26
CA ARG A 65 -6.20 -15.78 -15.97
C ARG A 65 -5.13 -15.16 -15.08
N ASN A 66 -4.19 -14.43 -15.64
CA ASN A 66 -3.06 -13.87 -14.89
C ASN A 66 -2.59 -12.53 -15.46
N ILE A 67 -1.80 -11.81 -14.66
CA ILE A 67 -1.26 -10.50 -14.98
C ILE A 67 -0.38 -10.49 -16.24
N LYS A 68 0.32 -11.59 -16.55
CA LYS A 68 1.20 -11.65 -17.74
C LYS A 68 0.36 -11.59 -19.01
N GLU A 69 -0.64 -12.46 -19.12
CA GLU A 69 -1.61 -12.45 -20.24
C GLU A 69 -2.35 -11.11 -20.34
N TYR A 70 -2.74 -10.55 -19.19
CA TYR A 70 -3.39 -9.24 -19.15
C TYR A 70 -2.50 -8.14 -19.74
N ASN A 71 -1.25 -8.05 -19.27
CA ASN A 71 -0.30 -7.03 -19.74
C ASN A 71 0.08 -7.23 -21.21
N GLU A 72 0.19 -8.47 -21.69
CA GLU A 72 0.41 -8.77 -23.11
C GLU A 72 -0.75 -8.26 -23.97
N LYS A 73 -2.01 -8.48 -23.56
CA LYS A 73 -3.19 -7.90 -24.23
C LYS A 73 -3.20 -6.37 -24.17
N PHE A 74 -2.79 -5.78 -23.04
CA PHE A 74 -2.70 -4.32 -22.91
C PHE A 74 -1.67 -3.72 -23.86
N LEU A 75 -0.46 -4.29 -23.90
CA LEU A 75 0.65 -3.83 -24.75
C LEU A 75 0.35 -4.02 -26.24
N SER A 76 -0.35 -5.09 -26.61
CA SER A 76 -0.85 -5.32 -27.97
C SER A 76 -2.09 -4.48 -28.34
N ARG A 77 -2.46 -3.49 -27.51
CA ARG A 77 -3.57 -2.55 -27.73
C ARG A 77 -4.95 -3.22 -27.87
N ARG A 78 -5.12 -4.42 -27.30
CA ARG A 78 -6.38 -5.17 -27.30
C ARG A 78 -7.31 -4.79 -26.15
N LEU A 79 -6.83 -4.00 -25.19
CA LEU A 79 -7.61 -3.51 -24.05
C LEU A 79 -7.79 -2.00 -24.16
N ASN A 80 -9.03 -1.53 -24.03
CA ASN A 80 -9.37 -0.11 -24.18
C ASN A 80 -9.15 0.66 -22.87
N PRO A 81 -8.26 1.65 -22.82
CA PRO A 81 -8.03 2.45 -21.61
C PRO A 81 -9.25 3.25 -21.13
N LEU A 82 -10.16 3.63 -22.03
CA LEU A 82 -11.39 4.33 -21.68
C LEU A 82 -12.36 3.45 -20.85
N LYS A 83 -12.14 2.13 -20.82
CA LYS A 83 -12.86 1.20 -19.96
C LYS A 83 -12.12 0.91 -18.65
N GLY A 84 -11.17 1.75 -18.25
CA GLY A 84 -10.39 1.62 -17.02
C GLY A 84 -9.19 0.67 -17.11
N HIS A 85 -8.95 0.05 -18.28
CA HIS A 85 -7.75 -0.78 -18.46
C HIS A 85 -6.48 0.05 -18.41
N ARG A 86 -5.52 -0.40 -17.60
CA ARG A 86 -4.19 0.16 -17.46
C ARG A 86 -3.15 -0.95 -17.42
N PHE A 87 -1.88 -0.63 -17.67
CA PHE A 87 -0.79 -1.58 -17.42
C PHE A 87 -0.68 -1.87 -15.92
N LEU A 88 -0.50 -3.15 -15.56
CA LEU A 88 -0.42 -3.59 -14.17
C LEU A 88 1.02 -3.98 -13.82
N PRO A 89 1.76 -3.17 -13.05
CA PRO A 89 3.09 -3.56 -12.61
C PRO A 89 3.01 -4.67 -11.56
N PHE A 90 3.96 -5.61 -11.57
CA PHE A 90 4.19 -6.48 -10.42
C PHE A 90 4.48 -5.63 -9.18
N ILE A 91 3.87 -5.96 -8.05
CA ILE A 91 4.15 -5.31 -6.75
C ILE A 91 4.82 -6.34 -5.85
N VAL A 92 5.95 -5.99 -5.27
CA VAL A 92 6.62 -6.81 -4.26
C VAL A 92 6.58 -6.06 -2.94
N VAL A 93 5.97 -6.66 -1.93
CA VAL A 93 5.85 -6.14 -0.58
C VAL A 93 6.96 -6.79 0.24
N VAL A 94 7.87 -5.98 0.77
CA VAL A 94 8.96 -6.43 1.63
C VAL A 94 8.70 -5.90 3.03
N ILE A 95 8.53 -6.80 3.97
CA ILE A 95 8.34 -6.49 5.38
C ILE A 95 9.57 -6.95 6.14
N ASP A 96 10.38 -5.99 6.57
CA ASP A 96 11.41 -6.26 7.55
C ASP A 96 10.82 -6.37 8.95
N GLU A 97 11.36 -7.31 9.73
CA GLU A 97 10.92 -7.65 11.09
C GLU A 97 9.39 -7.68 11.26
N PHE A 98 8.71 -8.59 10.55
CA PHE A 98 7.24 -8.69 10.60
C PHE A 98 6.70 -8.99 12.01
N ALA A 99 7.54 -9.54 12.90
CA ALA A 99 7.20 -9.79 14.29
C ALA A 99 6.79 -8.53 15.04
N ASP A 100 7.45 -7.40 14.78
CA ASP A 100 7.14 -6.13 15.45
C ASP A 100 5.72 -5.66 15.10
N LEU A 101 5.30 -5.88 13.85
CA LEU A 101 3.96 -5.55 13.41
C LEU A 101 2.89 -6.42 14.08
N LEU A 102 3.13 -7.74 14.19
CA LEU A 102 2.18 -8.64 14.85
C LEU A 102 2.06 -8.35 16.35
N MET A 103 3.14 -7.97 17.01
CA MET A 103 3.09 -7.64 18.44
C MET A 103 2.33 -6.35 18.72
N THR A 104 2.30 -5.41 17.77
CA THR A 104 1.59 -4.12 17.93
C THR A 104 0.15 -4.16 17.42
N ALA A 105 -0.11 -4.76 16.25
CA ALA A 105 -1.41 -4.70 15.57
C ALA A 105 -2.08 -6.07 15.37
N GLY A 106 -1.38 -7.17 15.70
CA GLY A 106 -1.94 -8.53 15.76
C GLY A 106 -2.73 -8.92 14.51
N ARG A 107 -4.05 -9.13 14.70
CA ARG A 107 -4.95 -9.60 13.64
C ARG A 107 -5.09 -8.62 12.48
N GLU A 108 -4.97 -7.32 12.72
CA GLU A 108 -5.10 -6.31 11.66
C GLU A 108 -3.99 -6.40 10.61
N VAL A 109 -2.86 -7.02 10.96
CA VAL A 109 -1.73 -7.30 10.06
C VAL A 109 -1.81 -8.73 9.53
N GLU A 110 -2.09 -9.72 10.39
CA GLU A 110 -2.09 -11.13 10.01
C GLU A 110 -3.13 -11.45 8.93
N GLU A 111 -4.35 -10.92 9.05
CA GLU A 111 -5.45 -11.22 8.13
C GLU A 111 -5.20 -10.71 6.70
N PRO A 112 -4.83 -9.44 6.46
CA PRO A 112 -4.47 -8.97 5.12
C PRO A 112 -3.27 -9.73 4.52
N ILE A 113 -2.26 -10.07 5.33
CA ILE A 113 -1.10 -10.84 4.86
C ILE A 113 -1.55 -12.22 4.38
N ALA A 114 -2.36 -12.93 5.18
CA ALA A 114 -2.87 -14.25 4.81
C ALA A 114 -3.70 -14.18 3.52
N ARG A 115 -4.61 -13.20 3.42
CA ARG A 115 -5.45 -12.99 2.22
C ARG A 115 -4.60 -12.72 0.98
N LEU A 116 -3.64 -11.80 1.07
CA LEU A 116 -2.75 -11.49 -0.04
C LEU A 116 -1.92 -12.72 -0.44
N ALA A 117 -1.29 -13.40 0.52
CA ALA A 117 -0.48 -14.58 0.23
C ALA A 117 -1.29 -15.71 -0.45
N GLN A 118 -2.56 -15.86 -0.10
CA GLN A 118 -3.46 -16.85 -0.69
C GLN A 118 -3.89 -16.51 -2.13
N LEU A 119 -4.25 -15.25 -2.39
CA LEU A 119 -4.96 -14.86 -3.62
C LEU A 119 -4.11 -14.05 -4.60
N ALA A 120 -2.99 -13.47 -4.18
CA ALA A 120 -2.29 -12.47 -4.99
C ALA A 120 -1.46 -13.02 -6.16
N ARG A 121 -1.16 -14.34 -6.16
CA ARG A 121 -0.22 -14.95 -7.12
C ARG A 121 -0.55 -14.63 -8.58
N ALA A 122 -1.80 -14.76 -8.98
CA ALA A 122 -2.23 -14.57 -10.37
C ALA A 122 -2.24 -13.08 -10.79
N ILE A 123 -2.44 -12.17 -9.84
CA ILE A 123 -2.56 -10.72 -10.06
C ILE A 123 -1.24 -9.97 -9.85
N GLY A 124 -0.15 -10.69 -9.57
CA GLY A 124 1.22 -10.15 -9.53
C GLY A 124 1.52 -9.26 -8.32
N ILE A 125 0.93 -9.55 -7.16
CA ILE A 125 1.38 -9.01 -5.87
C ILE A 125 2.08 -10.15 -5.11
N HIS A 126 3.29 -9.91 -4.62
CA HIS A 126 4.13 -10.90 -3.98
C HIS A 126 4.63 -10.38 -2.63
N LEU A 127 4.65 -11.24 -1.62
CA LEU A 127 5.06 -10.88 -0.27
C LEU A 127 6.39 -11.54 0.08
N VAL A 128 7.28 -10.76 0.68
CA VAL A 128 8.52 -11.21 1.32
C VAL A 128 8.46 -10.70 2.75
N ILE A 129 8.37 -11.61 3.71
CA ILE A 129 8.37 -11.28 5.13
C ILE A 129 9.65 -11.82 5.76
N ALA A 130 10.32 -10.97 6.54
CA ALA A 130 11.52 -11.32 7.27
C ALA A 130 11.31 -11.14 8.77
N THR A 131 11.94 -11.97 9.59
CA THR A 131 11.97 -11.80 11.04
C THR A 131 13.24 -12.39 11.63
N GLN A 132 13.70 -11.80 12.73
CA GLN A 132 14.75 -12.36 13.56
C GLN A 132 14.20 -13.21 14.73
N ARG A 133 12.87 -13.28 14.89
CA ARG A 133 12.18 -13.96 15.99
C ARG A 133 11.40 -15.18 15.51
N PRO A 134 12.06 -16.33 15.26
CA PRO A 134 11.43 -17.53 14.71
C PRO A 134 10.64 -18.33 15.76
N THR A 135 9.67 -17.69 16.42
CA THR A 135 8.78 -18.33 17.41
C THR A 135 7.45 -18.73 16.77
N THR A 136 6.77 -19.72 17.33
CA THR A 136 5.48 -20.21 16.84
C THR A 136 4.35 -19.17 16.94
N ASN A 137 4.49 -18.17 17.82
CA ASN A 137 3.53 -17.08 17.96
C ASN A 137 3.66 -16.05 16.82
N ILE A 138 4.82 -16.01 16.16
CA ILE A 138 5.13 -15.11 15.05
C ILE A 138 4.94 -15.86 13.73
N ILE A 139 5.55 -17.04 13.59
CA ILE A 139 5.39 -17.92 12.45
C ILE A 139 4.22 -18.88 12.74
N THR A 140 3.00 -18.34 12.68
CA THR A 140 1.76 -19.09 12.96
C THR A 140 1.47 -20.13 11.88
N GLY A 141 0.54 -21.04 12.16
CA GLY A 141 0.07 -22.02 11.16
C GLY A 141 -0.53 -21.36 9.91
N LEU A 142 -1.22 -20.23 10.07
CA LEU A 142 -1.77 -19.44 8.95
C LEU A 142 -0.66 -18.88 8.06
N ILE A 143 0.41 -18.35 8.65
CA ILE A 143 1.58 -17.89 7.89
C ILE A 143 2.22 -19.08 7.17
N LYS A 144 2.49 -20.20 7.86
CA LYS A 144 3.10 -21.37 7.22
C LYS A 144 2.28 -21.92 6.07
N ALA A 145 0.95 -21.95 6.19
CA ALA A 145 0.06 -22.46 5.14
C ALA A 145 0.09 -21.63 3.85
N ASN A 146 0.33 -20.31 3.95
CA ASN A 146 0.27 -19.40 2.80
C ASN A 146 1.65 -19.04 2.22
N PHE A 147 2.74 -19.35 2.93
CA PHE A 147 4.12 -19.11 2.48
C PHE A 147 4.87 -20.45 2.28
N PRO A 148 4.74 -21.09 1.10
CA PRO A 148 5.36 -22.39 0.83
C PRO A 148 6.86 -22.32 0.53
N ALA A 149 7.35 -21.16 0.11
CA ALA A 149 8.77 -20.91 -0.08
C ALA A 149 9.32 -20.25 1.19
N ARG A 150 10.32 -20.88 1.81
CA ARG A 150 10.88 -20.43 3.08
C ARG A 150 12.40 -20.44 3.03
N VAL A 151 13.00 -19.45 3.66
CA VAL A 151 14.45 -19.31 3.76
C VAL A 151 14.79 -19.20 5.24
N ALA A 152 15.76 -19.99 5.69
CA ALA A 152 16.33 -19.85 7.02
C ALA A 152 17.84 -19.62 6.90
N PHE A 153 18.30 -18.51 7.47
CA PHE A 153 19.70 -18.32 7.82
C PHE A 153 20.04 -19.08 9.11
N ARG A 154 21.28 -18.97 9.56
CA ARG A 154 21.72 -19.52 10.84
C ARG A 154 20.79 -19.09 11.98
N VAL A 155 20.21 -20.08 12.67
CA VAL A 155 19.41 -19.90 13.89
C VAL A 155 20.10 -20.51 15.09
N ILE A 156 19.62 -20.22 16.30
CA ILE A 156 20.26 -20.66 17.55
C ILE A 156 19.97 -22.13 17.81
N SER A 157 18.71 -22.56 17.64
CA SER A 157 18.27 -23.89 18.08
C SER A 157 17.63 -24.74 16.97
N ASN A 158 17.59 -26.06 17.20
CA ASN A 158 16.82 -26.99 16.37
C ASN A 158 15.32 -26.64 16.34
N ILE A 159 14.81 -26.04 17.42
CA ILE A 159 13.41 -25.63 17.55
C ILE A 159 13.12 -24.51 16.56
N ASP A 160 13.97 -23.48 16.53
CA ASP A 160 13.84 -22.34 15.59
C ASP A 160 13.89 -22.81 14.13
N SER A 161 14.80 -23.75 13.81
CA SER A 161 14.89 -24.34 12.48
C SER A 161 13.57 -25.00 12.07
N ARG A 162 12.98 -25.79 12.98
CA ARG A 162 11.68 -26.45 12.73
C ARG A 162 10.55 -25.44 12.62
N THR A 163 10.57 -24.36 13.39
CA THR A 163 9.55 -23.31 13.29
C THR A 163 9.52 -22.69 11.88
N ILE A 164 10.70 -22.46 11.27
CA ILE A 164 10.80 -21.85 9.93
C ILE A 164 10.60 -22.89 8.82
N LEU A 165 11.31 -24.02 8.86
CA LEU A 165 11.45 -24.94 7.72
C LEU A 165 10.65 -26.24 7.87
N ASP A 166 9.99 -26.46 9.02
CA ASP A 166 9.41 -27.75 9.43
C ASP A 166 10.45 -28.90 9.54
N THR A 167 11.74 -28.57 9.43
CA THR A 167 12.88 -29.50 9.56
C THR A 167 14.06 -28.86 10.29
N THR A 168 15.00 -29.69 10.75
CA THR A 168 16.25 -29.25 11.38
C THR A 168 17.31 -28.92 10.34
N GLY A 169 18.38 -28.23 10.73
CA GLY A 169 19.56 -27.98 9.88
C GLY A 169 19.99 -26.52 9.86
N ALA A 170 19.07 -25.57 10.04
CA ALA A 170 19.41 -24.15 10.01
C ALA A 170 20.33 -23.75 11.18
N ASN A 171 20.24 -24.45 12.31
CA ASN A 171 21.13 -24.26 13.46
C ASN A 171 22.57 -24.75 13.23
N GLN A 172 22.80 -25.55 12.19
CA GLN A 172 24.13 -26.04 11.80
C GLN A 172 24.81 -25.15 10.76
N LEU A 173 24.12 -24.13 10.27
CA LEU A 173 24.68 -23.18 9.31
C LEU A 173 25.80 -22.36 9.95
N VAL A 174 26.77 -21.98 9.11
CA VAL A 174 27.96 -21.25 9.56
C VAL A 174 27.72 -19.75 9.70
N GLY A 175 26.60 -19.24 9.19
CA GLY A 175 26.26 -17.81 9.14
C GLY A 175 26.85 -17.11 7.91
N ARG A 176 26.94 -15.77 7.94
CA ARG A 176 27.56 -14.95 6.86
C ARG A 176 27.04 -15.30 5.45
N GLY A 177 25.72 -15.40 5.29
CA GLY A 177 25.08 -15.71 4.02
C GLY A 177 24.80 -17.20 3.77
N ASP A 178 25.29 -18.11 4.61
CA ASP A 178 24.90 -19.53 4.54
C ASP A 178 23.42 -19.69 4.95
N MET A 179 22.62 -20.26 4.05
CA MET A 179 21.18 -20.41 4.21
C MET A 179 20.67 -21.76 3.72
N LEU A 180 19.49 -22.14 4.23
CA LEU A 180 18.67 -23.21 3.67
C LEU A 180 17.43 -22.58 3.04
N ILE A 181 17.13 -22.99 1.81
CA ILE A 181 15.88 -22.67 1.12
C ILE A 181 15.03 -23.94 1.01
N SER A 182 13.76 -23.83 1.41
CA SER A 182 12.75 -24.86 1.24
C SER A 182 11.69 -24.37 0.27
N THR A 183 11.54 -25.08 -0.85
CA THR A 183 10.51 -24.79 -1.86
C THR A 183 9.75 -26.08 -2.16
N GLY A 184 8.49 -26.17 -1.76
CA GLY A 184 7.68 -27.37 -2.02
C GLY A 184 8.16 -28.62 -1.28
N GLY A 185 8.89 -28.44 -0.17
CA GLY A 185 9.43 -29.54 0.65
C GLY A 185 10.89 -29.89 0.35
N ASP A 186 11.40 -29.52 -0.83
CA ASP A 186 12.79 -29.73 -1.18
C ASP A 186 13.69 -28.72 -0.49
N LEU A 187 14.63 -29.23 0.32
CA LEU A 187 15.57 -28.43 1.08
C LEU A 187 16.91 -28.34 0.36
N THR A 188 17.31 -27.13 0.00
CA THR A 188 18.59 -26.85 -0.65
C THR A 188 19.44 -25.91 0.21
N ARG A 189 20.71 -26.24 0.42
CA ARG A 189 21.67 -25.33 1.07
C ARG A 189 22.29 -24.42 0.03
N VAL A 190 22.33 -23.12 0.32
CA VAL A 190 22.79 -22.09 -0.61
C VAL A 190 23.66 -21.09 0.16
N GLN A 191 24.73 -20.63 -0.48
CA GLN A 191 25.51 -19.50 0.01
C GLN A 191 25.05 -18.23 -0.72
N CYS A 192 24.53 -17.26 0.04
CA CYS A 192 24.17 -15.96 -0.51
C CYS A 192 25.39 -15.21 -1.04
N ALA A 193 25.17 -14.50 -2.15
CA ALA A 193 26.08 -13.44 -2.57
C ALA A 193 26.14 -12.37 -1.47
N PHE A 194 27.35 -11.91 -1.18
CA PHE A 194 27.56 -10.78 -0.29
C PHE A 194 27.44 -9.49 -1.09
N VAL A 195 26.74 -8.51 -0.52
CA VAL A 195 26.68 -7.14 -1.02
C VAL A 195 26.90 -6.22 0.17
N ASP A 196 27.84 -5.29 0.05
CA ASP A 196 28.12 -4.32 1.11
C ASP A 196 27.24 -3.06 0.98
N THR A 197 27.24 -2.24 2.02
CA THR A 197 26.44 -0.99 2.06
C THR A 197 26.87 -0.01 0.97
N HIS A 198 28.16 0.04 0.62
CA HIS A 198 28.67 0.94 -0.42
C HIS A 198 28.19 0.49 -1.81
N GLU A 199 28.07 -0.80 -2.07
CA GLU A 199 27.49 -1.36 -3.29
C GLU A 199 26.02 -1.00 -3.42
N ILE A 200 25.25 -1.18 -2.33
CA ILE A 200 23.83 -0.78 -2.30
C ILE A 200 23.70 0.70 -2.60
N GLU A 201 24.49 1.54 -1.93
CA GLU A 201 24.47 2.99 -2.14
C GLU A 201 24.80 3.38 -3.58
N ARG A 202 25.87 2.82 -4.17
CA ARG A 202 26.21 3.08 -5.58
C ARG A 202 25.08 2.69 -6.53
N ILE A 203 24.40 1.55 -6.28
CA ILE A 203 23.29 1.09 -7.11
C ILE A 203 22.08 2.02 -6.96
N THR A 204 21.70 2.37 -5.73
CA THR A 204 20.54 3.23 -5.48
C THR A 204 20.77 4.65 -5.97
N ASP A 205 22.00 5.18 -5.87
CA ASP A 205 22.41 6.45 -6.48
C ASP A 205 22.35 6.40 -8.00
N HIS A 206 22.90 5.34 -8.60
CA HIS A 206 22.88 5.19 -10.04
C HIS A 206 21.45 5.18 -10.58
N ILE A 207 20.53 4.47 -9.93
CA ILE A 207 19.11 4.42 -10.31
C ILE A 207 18.42 5.76 -10.01
N GLY A 208 18.60 6.32 -8.81
CA GLY A 208 17.93 7.54 -8.37
C GLY A 208 18.27 8.76 -9.22
N ASN A 209 19.49 8.81 -9.77
CA ASN A 209 19.95 9.88 -10.66
C ASN A 209 19.46 9.75 -12.11
N GLN A 210 18.83 8.64 -12.49
CA GLN A 210 18.20 8.50 -13.81
C GLN A 210 16.87 9.27 -13.84
N GLN A 211 16.38 9.57 -15.04
CA GLN A 211 15.07 10.19 -15.22
C GLN A 211 13.96 9.32 -14.60
N GLY A 212 13.42 9.77 -13.47
CA GLY A 212 12.33 9.10 -12.75
C GLY A 212 10.94 9.53 -13.23
N TYR A 213 9.91 8.91 -12.65
CA TYR A 213 8.54 9.36 -12.80
C TYR A 213 8.29 10.63 -11.95
N PRO A 214 7.20 11.39 -12.20
CA PRO A 214 6.88 12.58 -11.40
C PRO A 214 6.73 12.29 -9.90
N SER A 215 6.26 11.09 -9.57
CA SER A 215 6.02 10.62 -8.21
C SER A 215 6.29 9.12 -8.07
N ALA A 216 6.30 8.65 -6.83
CA ALA A 216 6.14 7.23 -6.54
C ALA A 216 4.84 6.67 -7.15
N HIS A 217 4.76 5.35 -7.26
CA HIS A 217 3.53 4.70 -7.68
C HIS A 217 2.49 4.76 -6.56
N TYR A 218 1.35 5.39 -6.82
CA TYR A 218 0.30 5.45 -5.81
C TYR A 218 -0.51 4.15 -5.75
N LEU A 219 -0.64 3.62 -4.54
CA LEU A 219 -1.59 2.57 -4.22
C LEU A 219 -3.00 3.16 -4.09
N PRO A 220 -4.06 2.34 -4.20
CA PRO A 220 -5.42 2.79 -3.92
C PRO A 220 -5.54 3.40 -2.52
N GLU A 221 -6.36 4.41 -2.35
CA GLU A 221 -6.59 4.96 -1.02
C GLU A 221 -7.32 3.95 -0.13
N TYR A 222 -6.82 3.81 1.09
CA TYR A 222 -7.54 3.15 2.17
C TYR A 222 -7.52 4.10 3.36
N THR A 223 -8.70 4.52 3.81
CA THR A 223 -8.87 5.18 5.10
C THR A 223 -9.57 4.19 6.02
N GLY A 224 -9.06 4.01 7.24
CA GLY A 224 -9.63 3.08 8.23
C GLY A 224 -11.12 3.30 8.50
N GLU A 225 -11.74 2.38 9.24
CA GLU A 225 -13.17 2.38 9.57
C GLU A 225 -13.63 3.60 10.38
N ASP A 226 -12.73 4.43 10.90
CA ASP A 226 -13.07 5.79 11.39
C ASP A 226 -13.55 6.73 10.26
N GLY A 227 -13.37 6.33 9.00
CA GLY A 227 -13.77 7.04 7.80
C GLY A 227 -14.55 6.19 6.79
N ASP A 228 -15.08 5.03 7.17
CA ASP A 228 -15.97 4.26 6.28
C ASP A 228 -17.05 3.47 7.04
N ALA A 229 -18.26 4.01 7.03
CA ALA A 229 -19.43 3.20 6.74
C ALA A 229 -20.10 3.84 5.52
N GLY A 230 -19.77 3.33 4.33
CA GLY A 230 -20.57 3.46 3.12
C GLY A 230 -21.99 2.97 3.37
N GLY A 231 -22.83 3.87 3.86
CA GLY A 231 -24.27 3.76 3.99
C GLY A 231 -24.85 5.17 3.81
N ILE A 232 -26.02 5.25 3.18
CA ILE A 232 -26.82 6.46 3.04
C ILE A 232 -27.29 6.87 4.45
N GLY A 233 -26.40 7.46 5.22
CA GLY A 233 -26.60 7.94 6.59
C GLY A 233 -25.99 9.34 6.69
N GLU A 234 -26.61 10.18 7.51
CA GLU A 234 -26.25 11.59 7.69
C GLU A 234 -24.74 11.81 7.80
N VAL A 235 -24.23 12.74 7.00
CA VAL A 235 -22.83 13.18 7.08
C VAL A 235 -22.62 13.86 8.43
N ASP A 236 -21.92 13.19 9.34
CA ASP A 236 -21.59 13.74 10.67
C ASP A 236 -20.53 14.84 10.56
N LEU A 237 -20.95 16.10 10.70
CA LEU A 237 -20.06 17.27 10.70
C LEU A 237 -19.15 17.36 11.94
N GLY A 238 -19.36 16.50 12.95
CA GLY A 238 -18.45 16.33 14.08
C GLY A 238 -17.17 15.57 13.72
N LYS A 239 -17.16 14.80 12.63
CA LYS A 239 -16.01 14.00 12.15
C LYS A 239 -15.52 14.47 10.77
N ARG A 240 -15.06 15.73 10.70
CA ARG A 240 -14.56 16.34 9.45
C ARG A 240 -13.19 15.81 9.03
N ASP A 241 -12.95 15.75 7.72
CA ASP A 241 -11.61 15.48 7.19
C ASP A 241 -10.65 16.61 7.62
N LYS A 242 -9.39 16.26 7.92
CA LYS A 242 -8.36 17.24 8.31
C LYS A 242 -8.16 18.35 7.27
N MET A 243 -8.43 18.06 6.00
CA MET A 243 -8.31 19.01 4.90
C MET A 243 -9.63 19.70 4.54
N PHE A 244 -10.67 19.51 5.33
CA PHE A 244 -12.00 20.09 5.08
C PHE A 244 -11.96 21.62 4.96
N GLU A 245 -11.33 22.32 5.91
CA GLU A 245 -11.29 23.79 5.88
C GLU A 245 -10.49 24.33 4.70
N GLU A 246 -9.36 23.68 4.39
CA GLU A 246 -8.53 24.05 3.24
C GLU A 246 -9.28 23.85 1.93
N ALA A 247 -10.02 22.73 1.81
CA ALA A 247 -10.87 22.46 0.65
C ALA A 247 -12.03 23.45 0.55
N ALA A 248 -12.65 23.83 1.67
CA ALA A 248 -13.70 24.84 1.69
C ALA A 248 -13.19 26.19 1.16
N ARG A 249 -12.02 26.62 1.64
CA ARG A 249 -11.36 27.85 1.17
C ARG A 249 -11.03 27.77 -0.31
N LEU A 250 -10.54 26.61 -0.78
CA LEU A 250 -10.25 26.37 -2.21
C LEU A 250 -11.53 26.51 -3.06
N ILE A 251 -12.63 25.87 -2.65
CA ILE A 251 -13.88 25.89 -3.43
C ILE A 251 -14.47 27.30 -3.50
N VAL A 252 -14.43 28.06 -2.40
CA VAL A 252 -14.87 29.46 -2.38
C VAL A 252 -13.92 30.36 -3.19
N GLN A 253 -12.62 30.12 -3.15
CA GLN A 253 -11.66 30.91 -3.95
C GLN A 253 -11.89 30.76 -5.45
N TYR A 254 -12.11 29.54 -5.92
CA TYR A 254 -12.26 29.24 -7.36
C TYR A 254 -13.73 29.28 -7.84
N GLN A 255 -14.69 29.43 -6.92
CA GLN A 255 -16.12 29.42 -7.20
C GLN A 255 -16.55 28.20 -8.05
N GLN A 256 -15.95 27.04 -7.79
CA GLN A 256 -16.17 25.83 -8.56
C GLN A 256 -16.26 24.59 -7.66
N GLY A 257 -17.47 24.07 -7.44
CA GLY A 257 -17.75 22.87 -6.64
C GLY A 257 -17.39 21.55 -7.34
N SER A 258 -16.14 21.36 -7.76
CA SER A 258 -15.71 20.11 -8.42
C SER A 258 -14.84 19.25 -7.53
N THR A 259 -15.23 17.99 -7.35
CA THR A 259 -14.38 16.96 -6.73
C THR A 259 -13.01 16.85 -7.39
N SER A 260 -12.94 16.99 -8.72
CA SER A 260 -11.68 16.95 -9.47
C SER A 260 -10.77 18.16 -9.23
N LEU A 261 -11.32 19.29 -8.77
CA LEU A 261 -10.56 20.48 -8.39
C LEU A 261 -9.85 20.22 -7.06
N ILE A 262 -10.60 19.73 -6.06
CA ILE A 262 -10.05 19.32 -4.76
C ILE A 262 -8.96 18.27 -4.97
N GLN A 263 -9.25 17.23 -5.74
CA GLN A 263 -8.31 16.16 -6.08
C GLN A 263 -6.97 16.70 -6.60
N ARG A 264 -7.01 17.54 -7.65
CA ARG A 264 -5.81 18.02 -8.34
C ARG A 264 -5.04 19.09 -7.57
N ARG A 265 -5.73 19.98 -6.85
CA ARG A 265 -5.08 21.08 -6.12
C ARG A 265 -4.50 20.64 -4.78
N MET A 266 -5.13 19.66 -4.15
CA MET A 266 -4.76 19.21 -2.80
C MET A 266 -4.01 17.86 -2.84
N ASN A 267 -3.70 17.35 -4.04
CA ASN A 267 -3.06 16.05 -4.26
C ASN A 267 -3.76 14.89 -3.52
N LEU A 268 -5.09 14.94 -3.48
CA LEU A 268 -5.93 13.92 -2.85
C LEU A 268 -6.41 12.91 -3.89
N GLY A 269 -6.72 11.69 -3.49
CA GLY A 269 -7.44 10.75 -4.33
C GLY A 269 -8.91 11.15 -4.50
N TYR A 270 -9.54 10.61 -5.55
CA TYR A 270 -10.88 11.00 -5.96
C TYR A 270 -11.93 10.70 -4.89
N ASN A 271 -11.80 9.59 -4.15
CA ASN A 271 -12.76 9.20 -3.13
C ASN A 271 -12.67 10.11 -1.89
N ARG A 272 -11.47 10.46 -1.43
CA ARG A 272 -11.30 11.42 -0.34
C ARG A 272 -11.79 12.82 -0.74
N ALA A 273 -11.44 13.27 -1.95
CA ALA A 273 -11.97 14.52 -2.49
C ALA A 273 -13.52 14.51 -2.59
N GLY A 274 -14.11 13.36 -2.93
CA GLY A 274 -15.56 13.14 -2.98
C GLY A 274 -16.19 13.28 -1.60
N ARG A 275 -15.63 12.61 -0.58
CA ARG A 275 -16.10 12.73 0.80
C ARG A 275 -16.01 14.15 1.35
N ILE A 276 -14.91 14.84 1.08
CA ILE A 276 -14.78 16.26 1.44
C ILE A 276 -15.89 17.06 0.75
N MET A 277 -16.17 16.80 -0.53
CA MET A 277 -17.27 17.45 -1.25
C MET A 277 -18.64 17.19 -0.60
N ASP A 278 -18.89 15.98 -0.12
CA ASP A 278 -20.13 15.63 0.61
C ASP A 278 -20.21 16.29 1.99
N GLN A 279 -19.07 16.42 2.71
CA GLN A 279 -18.99 17.21 3.94
C GLN A 279 -19.25 18.70 3.68
N LEU A 280 -18.73 19.25 2.57
CA LEU A 280 -18.98 20.64 2.19
C LEU A 280 -20.45 20.87 1.86
N GLU A 281 -21.12 19.88 1.27
CA GLU A 281 -22.57 19.93 1.00
C GLU A 281 -23.36 19.94 2.31
N ALA A 282 -23.04 19.02 3.23
CA ALA A 282 -23.67 18.96 4.55
C ALA A 282 -23.46 20.25 5.36
N ALA A 283 -22.31 20.90 5.21
CA ALA A 283 -21.99 22.18 5.84
C ALA A 283 -22.66 23.40 5.15
N GLY A 284 -23.42 23.19 4.07
CA GLY A 284 -24.09 24.27 3.32
C GLY A 284 -23.13 25.16 2.52
N ILE A 285 -21.89 24.72 2.26
CA ILE A 285 -20.88 25.48 1.51
C ILE A 285 -21.10 25.28 -0.01
N VAL A 286 -21.56 24.10 -0.40
CA VAL A 286 -21.91 23.72 -1.77
C VAL A 286 -23.32 23.12 -1.81
N GLY A 287 -23.97 23.24 -2.96
CA GLY A 287 -25.30 22.69 -3.21
C GLY A 287 -25.27 21.18 -3.47
N PRO A 288 -26.45 20.56 -3.69
CA PRO A 288 -26.58 19.13 -3.87
C PRO A 288 -25.89 18.61 -5.12
N SER A 289 -25.64 17.29 -5.14
CA SER A 289 -25.03 16.61 -6.29
C SER A 289 -25.89 16.74 -7.56
N GLU A 290 -25.35 17.39 -8.60
CA GLU A 290 -25.95 17.49 -9.94
C GLU A 290 -25.40 16.42 -10.91
N GLY A 291 -25.14 15.22 -10.40
CA GLY A 291 -24.62 14.10 -11.19
C GLY A 291 -23.18 14.33 -11.68
N SER A 292 -22.99 14.55 -12.98
CA SER A 292 -21.66 14.72 -13.59
C SER A 292 -21.17 16.19 -13.65
N LYS A 293 -22.03 17.15 -13.28
CA LYS A 293 -21.68 18.58 -13.25
C LYS A 293 -21.07 18.98 -11.92
N ALA A 294 -20.31 20.07 -11.92
CA ALA A 294 -19.81 20.68 -10.68
C ALA A 294 -20.99 21.16 -9.85
N ARG A 295 -20.94 20.95 -8.52
CA ARG A 295 -21.98 21.44 -7.61
C ARG A 295 -21.93 22.96 -7.53
N GLN A 296 -23.09 23.58 -7.33
CA GLN A 296 -23.19 25.02 -7.11
C GLN A 296 -22.44 25.40 -5.83
N VAL A 297 -21.64 26.47 -5.87
CA VAL A 297 -21.03 27.03 -4.65
C VAL A 297 -22.03 27.99 -4.02
N LEU A 298 -22.41 27.75 -2.77
CA LEU A 298 -23.41 28.57 -2.05
C LEU A 298 -22.76 29.73 -1.29
N VAL A 299 -21.47 29.63 -0.99
CA VAL A 299 -20.69 30.63 -0.27
C VAL A 299 -19.77 31.39 -1.21
N THR A 300 -19.95 32.71 -1.28
CA THR A 300 -19.25 33.57 -2.26
C THR A 300 -18.06 34.33 -1.70
N ASP A 301 -17.92 34.42 -0.38
CA ASP A 301 -16.88 35.21 0.29
C ASP A 301 -16.31 34.51 1.54
N PHE A 302 -15.07 34.84 1.87
CA PHE A 302 -14.36 34.23 2.99
C PHE A 302 -14.93 34.60 4.36
N ASN A 303 -15.56 35.77 4.53
CA ASN A 303 -16.13 36.14 5.82
C ASN A 303 -17.34 35.27 6.16
N THR A 304 -18.19 35.01 5.16
CA THR A 304 -19.31 34.07 5.29
C THR A 304 -18.81 32.65 5.55
N LEU A 305 -17.75 32.21 4.84
CA LEU A 305 -17.12 30.91 5.09
C LEU A 305 -16.59 30.79 6.52
N ASP A 306 -15.84 31.78 7.02
CA ASP A 306 -15.25 31.75 8.35
C ASP A 306 -16.33 31.69 9.46
N ARG A 307 -17.49 32.34 9.26
CA ARG A 307 -18.65 32.21 10.17
C ARG A 307 -19.23 30.81 10.19
N ILE A 308 -19.36 30.16 9.03
CA ILE A 308 -19.83 28.78 8.93
C ILE A 308 -18.83 27.85 9.63
N LEU A 309 -17.52 27.98 9.34
CA LEU A 309 -16.48 27.18 9.98
C LEU A 309 -16.46 27.36 11.51
N ALA A 310 -16.63 28.59 12.00
CA ALA A 310 -16.71 28.87 13.43
C ALA A 310 -17.95 28.26 14.10
N SER A 311 -19.07 28.12 13.37
CA SER A 311 -20.30 27.50 13.88
C SER A 311 -20.26 25.97 13.92
N LEU A 312 -19.27 25.37 13.25
CA LEU A 312 -19.06 23.92 13.18
C LEU A 312 -18.05 23.40 14.23
N ASN A 313 -17.42 24.31 14.98
CA ASN A 313 -16.45 24.03 16.05
C ASN A 313 -17.11 24.17 17.42
#